data_AF-A0A947N014-F1
#
_entry.id   AF-A0A947N014-F1
#
_cell.length_a   1.000
_cell.length_b   1.000
_cell.length_c   1.000
_cell.angle_alpha   90.00
_cell.angle_beta   90.00
_cell.angle_gamma   90.00
#
_symmetry.space_group_name_H-M   'P 1'
#
loop_
_entity.id
_entity.type
_entity.pdbx_description
1 polymer ?
#
loop_
_entity_poly.entity_id
_entity_poly.type
_entity_poly.pdbx_seq_one_letter_code
_entity_poly.pdbx_strand_id
1 'polypeptide(L)'
;MSIEACIAHAIHSDLDILEVLPEVHELPVEELEFYIERYILEVQESMVCIIVEKGDPFLRSKDAAGLCATCLESGIGIPAPTLLKMCQTITQLMDLDARFILDTDDGTSLYYMKMTVTAA
;
A
#
# COMPACT_ATOMS: atom_id res chain seq x y z
N MET A 1 -8.57 6.08 5.26
CA MET A 1 -7.84 4.82 5.08
C MET A 1 -6.48 4.96 5.78
N SER A 2 -6.06 3.92 6.50
CA SER A 2 -4.70 3.89 7.03
C SER A 2 -3.70 3.62 5.91
N ILE A 3 -2.43 3.96 6.11
CA ILE A 3 -1.39 3.75 5.08
C ILE A 3 -1.27 2.26 4.69
N GLU A 4 -1.46 1.36 5.66
CA GLU A 4 -1.46 -0.09 5.45
C GLU A 4 -2.57 -0.51 4.49
N ALA A 5 -3.77 0.08 4.60
CA ALA A 5 -4.88 -0.21 3.71
C ALA A 5 -4.64 0.32 2.28
N CYS A 6 -4.00 1.49 2.15
CA CYS A 6 -3.62 2.04 0.85
C CYS A 6 -2.54 1.18 0.17
N ILE A 7 -1.53 0.74 0.93
CA ILE A 7 -0.47 -0.15 0.43
C ILE A 7 -1.06 -1.50 0.02
N ALA A 8 -1.89 -2.12 0.85
CA ALA A 8 -2.54 -3.39 0.52
C ALA A 8 -3.39 -3.28 -0.75
N HIS A 9 -4.11 -2.16 -0.93
CA HIS A 9 -4.88 -1.92 -2.16
C HIS A 9 -3.97 -1.80 -3.38
N ALA A 10 -2.89 -1.01 -3.30
CA ALA A 10 -1.94 -0.84 -4.40
C ALA A 10 -1.22 -2.14 -4.77
N ILE A 11 -0.86 -2.97 -3.79
CA ILE A 11 -0.33 -4.32 -4.03
C ILE A 11 -1.37 -5.14 -4.80
N HIS A 12 -2.62 -5.15 -4.33
CA HIS A 12 -3.67 -5.94 -4.97
C HIS A 12 -3.99 -5.48 -6.40
N SER A 13 -3.96 -4.17 -6.67
CA SER A 13 -4.35 -3.61 -7.97
C SER A 13 -3.23 -3.55 -8.99
N ASP A 14 -2.00 -3.29 -8.55
CA ASP A 14 -0.91 -2.86 -9.43
C ASP A 14 0.27 -3.85 -9.47
N LEU A 15 0.42 -4.73 -8.47
CA LEU A 15 1.53 -5.68 -8.43
C LEU A 15 1.31 -6.82 -9.42
N ASP A 16 2.17 -6.89 -10.43
CA ASP A 16 2.23 -8.04 -11.34
C ASP A 16 3.19 -9.10 -10.76
N ILE A 17 2.62 -10.14 -10.16
CA ILE A 17 3.39 -11.23 -9.54
C ILE A 17 4.28 -11.95 -10.57
N LEU A 18 3.86 -12.08 -11.83
CA LEU A 18 4.65 -12.79 -12.84
C LEU A 18 5.84 -11.97 -13.33
N GLU A 19 5.71 -10.65 -13.33
CA GLU A 19 6.83 -9.75 -13.63
C GLU A 19 7.87 -9.76 -12.50
N VAL A 20 7.39 -9.82 -11.26
CA VAL A 20 8.21 -9.64 -10.06
C VAL A 20 8.83 -10.95 -9.56
N LEU A 21 8.14 -12.07 -9.77
CA LEU A 21 8.57 -13.40 -9.38
C LEU A 21 8.48 -14.36 -10.58
N PRO A 22 9.35 -14.23 -11.59
CA PRO A 22 9.32 -15.08 -12.78
C PRO A 22 9.53 -16.58 -12.46
N GLU A 23 10.21 -16.91 -11.36
CA GLU A 23 10.44 -18.28 -10.89
C GLU A 23 9.16 -19.02 -10.48
N VAL A 24 8.05 -18.30 -10.25
CA VAL A 24 6.76 -18.87 -9.86
C VAL A 24 6.23 -19.84 -10.93
N HIS A 25 6.64 -19.66 -12.19
CA HIS A 25 6.31 -20.59 -13.27
C HIS A 25 6.93 -21.99 -13.12
N GLU A 26 7.98 -22.12 -12.33
CA GLU A 26 8.71 -23.38 -12.11
C GLU A 26 8.30 -24.08 -10.81
N LEU A 27 7.50 -23.41 -9.97
CA LEU A 27 7.06 -23.95 -8.69
C LEU A 27 5.92 -24.97 -8.85
N PRO A 28 5.90 -26.04 -8.02
CA PRO A 28 4.73 -26.91 -7.89
C PRO A 28 3.51 -26.11 -7.46
N VAL A 29 2.33 -26.47 -7.97
CA VAL A 29 1.07 -25.74 -7.71
C VAL A 29 0.76 -25.67 -6.21
N GLU A 30 1.13 -26.71 -5.47
CA GLU A 30 0.92 -26.82 -4.03
C GLU A 30 1.75 -25.82 -3.22
N GLU A 31 2.85 -25.29 -3.78
CA GLU A 31 3.75 -24.34 -3.11
C GLU A 31 3.49 -22.88 -3.53
N LEU A 32 2.75 -22.67 -4.64
CA LEU A 32 2.51 -21.34 -5.22
C LEU A 32 1.87 -20.36 -4.24
N GLU A 33 0.76 -20.76 -3.61
CA GLU A 33 -0.01 -19.89 -2.72
C GLU A 33 0.86 -19.38 -1.57
N PHE A 34 1.55 -20.30 -0.88
CA PHE A 34 2.41 -19.95 0.25
C PHE A 34 3.58 -19.05 -0.18
N TYR A 35 4.19 -19.34 -1.33
CA TYR A 35 5.32 -18.56 -1.82
C TYR A 35 4.91 -17.11 -2.16
N ILE A 36 3.79 -16.95 -2.89
CA ILE A 36 3.26 -15.64 -3.27
C ILE A 36 2.78 -14.87 -2.04
N GLU A 37 2.07 -15.52 -1.12
CA GLU A 37 1.59 -14.90 0.12
C GLU A 37 2.76 -14.35 0.95
N ARG A 38 3.80 -15.16 1.15
CA ARG A 38 5.00 -14.73 1.88
C ARG A 38 5.64 -13.50 1.23
N TYR A 39 5.78 -13.51 -0.09
CA TYR A 39 6.33 -12.37 -0.82
C TYR A 39 5.50 -11.10 -0.64
N ILE A 40 4.17 -11.20 -0.79
CA ILE A 40 3.25 -10.08 -0.61
C ILE A 40 3.36 -9.49 0.81
N LEU A 41 3.44 -10.35 1.83
CA LEU A 41 3.59 -9.91 3.22
C LEU A 41 4.92 -9.18 3.45
N GLU A 42 6.02 -9.70 2.94
CA GLU A 42 7.35 -9.08 3.05
C GLU A 42 7.39 -7.71 2.36
N VAL A 43 6.80 -7.61 1.16
CA VAL A 43 6.66 -6.34 0.43
C VAL A 43 5.82 -5.35 1.22
N GLN A 44 4.65 -5.78 1.71
CA GLN A 44 3.75 -4.92 2.46
C GLN A 44 4.41 -4.38 3.73
N GLU A 45 5.07 -5.24 4.52
CA GLU A 45 5.78 -4.86 5.73
C GLU A 45 6.91 -3.87 5.44
N SER A 46 7.73 -4.17 4.42
CA SER A 46 8.82 -3.30 3.99
C SER A 46 8.32 -1.91 3.54
N MET A 47 7.28 -1.88 2.70
CA MET A 47 6.67 -0.63 2.24
C MET A 47 6.10 0.18 3.40
N VAL A 48 5.39 -0.45 4.34
CA VAL A 48 4.85 0.24 5.52
C VAL A 48 5.99 0.88 6.31
N CYS A 49 7.05 0.13 6.60
CA CYS A 49 8.20 0.64 7.36
C CYS A 49 8.83 1.87 6.68
N ILE A 50 9.11 1.77 5.38
CA ILE A 50 9.77 2.84 4.62
C ILE A 50 8.88 4.08 4.52
N ILE A 51 7.60 3.89 4.22
CA ILE A 51 6.67 5.01 4.01
C ILE A 51 6.36 5.73 5.32
N VAL A 52 6.24 4.99 6.43
CA VAL A 52 6.06 5.61 7.76
C VAL A 52 7.31 6.37 8.18
N GLU A 53 8.51 5.86 7.92
CA GLU A 53 9.76 6.50 8.33
C GLU A 53 10.12 7.72 7.45
N LYS A 54 9.96 7.62 6.14
CA LYS A 54 10.51 8.57 5.16
C LYS A 54 9.50 9.12 4.16
N GLY A 55 8.28 8.57 4.10
CA GLY A 55 7.30 8.83 3.06
C GLY A 55 6.43 10.08 3.26
N ASP A 56 6.26 10.57 4.50
CA ASP A 56 5.37 11.69 4.83
C ASP A 56 5.57 12.95 3.95
N PRO A 57 6.81 13.43 3.67
CA PRO A 57 7.01 14.58 2.80
C PRO A 57 6.46 14.39 1.37
N PHE A 58 6.60 13.18 0.83
CA PHE A 58 6.16 12.84 -0.52
C PHE A 58 4.64 12.65 -0.59
N LEU A 59 4.06 12.02 0.44
CA LEU A 59 2.60 11.88 0.55
C LEU A 59 1.93 13.25 0.63
N ARG A 60 2.47 14.18 1.43
CA ARG A 60 1.92 15.55 1.57
C ARG A 60 2.07 16.38 0.30
N SER A 61 3.16 16.21 -0.43
CA SER A 61 3.42 16.92 -1.69
C SER A 61 2.79 16.23 -2.92
N LYS A 62 2.16 15.07 -2.73
CA LYS A 62 1.60 14.22 -3.81
C LYS A 62 2.65 13.80 -4.83
N ASP A 63 3.88 13.63 -4.39
CA ASP A 63 5.01 13.26 -5.21
C ASP A 63 5.20 11.74 -5.23
N ALA A 64 4.44 11.06 -6.10
CA ALA A 64 4.55 9.62 -6.28
C ALA A 64 5.94 9.18 -6.80
N ALA A 65 6.63 10.04 -7.55
CA ALA A 65 7.96 9.73 -8.08
C ALA A 65 9.03 9.78 -6.97
N GLY A 66 8.97 10.79 -6.11
CA GLY A 66 9.82 10.88 -4.92
C GLY A 66 9.57 9.75 -3.92
N LEU A 67 8.31 9.36 -3.73
CA LEU A 67 7.95 8.18 -2.92
C LEU A 67 8.55 6.89 -3.51
N CYS A 68 8.43 6.70 -4.82
CA CYS A 68 9.00 5.56 -5.54
C CYS A 68 10.54 5.52 -5.42
N ALA A 69 11.21 6.66 -5.61
CA ALA A 69 12.66 6.75 -5.45
C ALA A 69 13.10 6.37 -4.02
N THR A 70 12.38 6.84 -3.01
CA THR A 70 12.66 6.51 -1.60
C THR A 70 12.52 5.01 -1.31
N CYS A 71 11.49 4.38 -1.89
CA CYS A 71 11.26 2.94 -1.81
C CYS A 71 12.39 2.14 -2.49
N LEU A 72 12.83 2.56 -3.68
CA LEU A 72 13.94 1.94 -4.40
C LEU A 72 15.27 2.07 -3.64
N GLU A 73 15.58 3.26 -3.13
CA GLU A 73 16.79 3.52 -2.33
C GLU A 73 16.81 2.70 -1.03
N SER A 74 15.64 2.39 -0.49
CA SER A 74 15.49 1.55 0.71
C SER A 74 15.51 0.05 0.41
N GLY A 75 15.65 -0.35 -0.85
CA GLY A 75 15.88 -1.73 -1.27
C GLY A 75 14.64 -2.54 -1.63
N ILE A 76 13.52 -1.90 -1.96
CA ILE A 76 12.34 -2.63 -2.46
C ILE A 76 12.66 -3.28 -3.81
N GLY A 77 12.53 -4.61 -3.89
CA GLY A 77 12.85 -5.43 -5.06
C GLY A 77 11.82 -5.45 -6.18
N ILE A 78 10.96 -4.43 -6.28
CA ILE A 78 9.91 -4.34 -7.31
C ILE A 78 10.45 -3.52 -8.49
N PRO A 79 10.19 -3.93 -9.75
CA PRO A 79 10.54 -3.13 -10.93
C PRO A 79 10.01 -1.70 -10.82
N ALA A 80 10.85 -0.73 -11.15
CA ALA A 80 10.53 0.70 -10.99
C ALA A 80 9.21 1.14 -11.66
N PRO A 81 8.83 0.67 -12.86
CA PRO A 81 7.54 1.03 -13.46
C PRO A 81 6.33 0.56 -12.64
N THR A 82 6.42 -0.63 -12.07
CA THR A 82 5.36 -1.26 -11.27
C THR A 82 5.28 -0.61 -9.89
N LEU A 83 6.42 -0.38 -9.25
CA LEU A 83 6.49 0.37 -8.00
C LEU A 83 5.98 1.80 -8.13
N LEU A 84 6.27 2.48 -9.25
CA LEU A 84 5.76 3.82 -9.51
C LEU A 84 4.23 3.85 -9.60
N LYS A 85 3.61 2.87 -10.27
CA LYS A 85 2.14 2.74 -10.31
C LYS A 85 1.57 2.56 -8.91
N MET A 86 2.16 1.67 -8.11
CA MET A 86 1.76 1.46 -6.72
C MET A 86 1.83 2.75 -5.90
N CYS A 87 2.94 3.50 -6.00
CA CYS A 87 3.09 4.79 -5.32
C CYS A 87 2.05 5.82 -5.80
N GLN A 88 1.70 5.84 -7.08
CA GLN A 88 0.62 6.69 -7.60
C GLN A 88 -0.72 6.31 -6.98
N THR A 89 -1.07 5.02 -6.95
CA THR A 89 -2.30 4.54 -6.31
C THR A 89 -2.36 4.90 -4.83
N ILE A 90 -1.28 4.69 -4.07
CA ILE A 90 -1.19 5.06 -2.65
C ILE A 90 -1.46 6.57 -2.47
N THR A 91 -0.76 7.42 -3.22
CA THR A 91 -0.94 8.89 -3.12
C THR A 91 -2.36 9.34 -3.50
N GLN A 92 -3.01 8.68 -4.46
CA GLN A 92 -4.39 8.97 -4.85
C GLN A 92 -5.40 8.57 -3.78
N LEU A 93 -5.24 7.38 -3.18
CA LEU A 93 -6.10 6.89 -2.10
C LEU A 93 -6.01 7.78 -0.86
N MET A 94 -4.81 8.28 -0.54
CA MET A 94 -4.62 9.23 0.56
C MET A 94 -5.31 10.59 0.31
N ASP A 95 -5.48 11.02 -0.95
CA ASP A 95 -6.21 12.26 -1.28
C ASP A 95 -7.73 12.11 -1.11
N LEU A 96 -8.27 10.92 -1.38
CA LEU A 96 -9.71 10.64 -1.29
C LEU A 96 -10.23 10.79 0.15
N ASP A 97 -9.43 10.41 1.16
CA ASP A 97 -9.79 10.67 2.56
C ASP A 97 -9.65 12.15 2.95
N ALA A 98 -8.65 12.86 2.42
CA ALA A 98 -8.45 14.28 2.74
C ALA A 98 -9.66 15.13 2.31
N ARG A 99 -10.31 14.77 1.19
CA ARG A 99 -11.54 15.42 0.72
C ARG A 99 -12.76 15.08 1.60
N PHE A 100 -12.86 13.85 2.11
CA PHE A 100 -13.92 13.46 3.03
C PHE A 100 -13.88 14.20 4.38
N ILE A 101 -12.69 14.66 4.80
CA ILE A 101 -12.54 15.46 6.03
C ILE A 101 -12.89 16.94 5.80
N LEU A 102 -12.68 17.47 4.59
CA LEU A 102 -12.86 18.89 4.28
C LEU A 102 -14.30 19.27 3.88
N ASP A 103 -15.08 18.34 3.32
CA ASP A 103 -16.48 18.58 2.96
C ASP A 103 -17.44 18.24 4.12
N THR A 104 -17.47 19.09 5.16
CA THR A 104 -18.66 19.20 6.02
C THR A 104 -18.95 20.66 6.36
N ASP A 105 -20.01 21.22 5.77
CA ASP A 105 -20.58 22.53 6.14
C ASP A 105 -21.28 22.53 7.53
N ASP A 106 -21.29 21.40 8.26
CA ASP A 106 -22.05 21.26 9.52
C ASP A 106 -21.32 20.49 10.66
N GLY A 107 -19.99 20.38 10.61
CA GLY A 107 -19.15 20.18 11.81
C GLY A 107 -19.44 18.98 12.74
N THR A 108 -20.05 17.88 12.25
CA THR A 108 -20.32 16.69 13.08
C THR A 108 -19.74 15.44 12.43
N SER A 109 -18.57 15.00 12.91
CA SER A 109 -17.91 13.78 12.48
C SER A 109 -18.64 12.53 13.00
N LEU A 110 -19.25 11.77 12.10
CA LEU A 110 -19.82 10.45 12.39
C LEU A 110 -18.70 9.39 12.35
N TYR A 111 -18.21 8.98 13.52
CA TYR A 111 -17.45 7.75 13.67
C TYR A 111 -18.43 6.59 13.87
N TYR A 112 -18.65 5.76 12.85
CA TYR A 112 -19.15 4.39 13.08
C TYR A 112 -17.98 3.41 12.96
N MET A 113 -17.16 3.36 14.00
CA MET A 113 -16.32 2.20 14.25
C MET A 113 -17.19 1.16 14.97
N LYS A 114 -17.55 0.08 14.29
CA LYS A 114 -18.32 -1.02 14.87
C LYS A 114 -17.44 -1.77 15.88
N MET A 115 -17.35 -1.24 17.10
CA MET A 115 -16.77 -1.97 18.23
C MET A 115 -17.80 -2.99 18.72
N THR A 116 -17.61 -4.26 18.38
CA THR A 116 -18.27 -5.37 19.09
C THR A 116 -17.76 -5.41 20.52
N VAL A 117 -18.53 -4.83 21.45
CA VAL A 117 -18.37 -5.09 22.88
C VAL A 117 -19.30 -6.25 23.21
N THR A 118 -18.72 -7.42 23.45
CA THR A 118 -19.38 -8.52 24.15
C THR A 118 -19.64 -8.10 25.59
N ALA A 119 -20.90 -8.15 26.02
CA ALA A 119 -21.26 -8.13 27.43
C ALA A 119 -21.98 -9.44 27.78
N ALA A 120 -21.59 -9.97 28.94
CA ALA A 120 -22.07 -11.20 29.57
C ALA A 120 -23.55 -11.15 29.96
#